data_AF-F0R7H5-F1
#
_entry.id   AF-F0R7H5-F1
#
_cell.length_a   1.000
_cell.length_b   1.000
_cell.length_c   1.000
_cell.angle_alpha   90.00
_cell.angle_beta   90.00
_cell.angle_gamma   90.00
#
_symmetry.space_group_name_H-M   'P 1'
#
loop_
_entity.id
_entity.type
_entity.pdbx_description
1 polymer ?
#
loop_
_entity_poly.entity_id
_entity_poly.type
_entity_poly.pdbx_seq_one_letter_code
_entity_poly.pdbx_strand_id
1 'polypeptide(L)'
;MKLISKQEYDELMKFMQPKLRSLWNHENNERKKQGKEPLNVFQFGFSIMDIDHYYIDDNYDFYLVFNSTFLNLIYSKIQKAMEKFPEKFGTGNANDVIDAIYAISAFDKLGDKDEYVRFLIDHPCCYIVYRKNNEFEEDILRIDILRLIKKNKEDPTKSDFIGGLMHTLKHFSIDDKNLSTGTYVHNVFDIHYIVYLIAMAFRLKTGERCTYKAIQELSNAIMLASFYKEEVSGIYFLNSYYKKQSIVKEAK
;
A
#
# COMPACT_ATOMS: atom_id res chain seq x y z
N MET A 1 16.03 -5.72 10.20
CA MET A 1 15.80 -6.33 8.87
C MET A 1 16.78 -7.48 8.72
N LYS A 2 16.29 -8.68 8.44
CA LYS A 2 17.10 -9.88 8.20
C LYS A 2 16.67 -10.51 6.87
N LEU A 3 17.63 -11.00 6.08
CA LEU A 3 17.33 -11.89 4.95
C LEU A 3 16.79 -13.22 5.49
N ILE A 4 15.68 -13.68 4.94
CA ILE A 4 15.06 -14.94 5.38
C ILE A 4 15.83 -16.14 4.81
N SER A 5 15.88 -17.23 5.57
CA SER A 5 16.39 -18.49 5.07
C SER A 5 15.42 -19.12 4.06
N LYS A 6 15.90 -20.07 3.26
CA LYS A 6 15.05 -20.84 2.34
C LYS A 6 13.91 -21.57 3.08
N GLN A 7 14.20 -22.11 4.26
CA GLN A 7 13.18 -22.78 5.08
C GLN A 7 12.09 -21.81 5.52
N GLU A 8 12.47 -20.64 6.05
CA GLU A 8 11.52 -19.58 6.43
C GLU A 8 10.67 -19.14 5.23
N TYR A 9 11.27 -19.02 4.04
CA TYR A 9 10.56 -18.73 2.80
C TYR A 9 9.53 -19.81 2.45
N ASP A 10 9.93 -21.08 2.46
CA ASP A 10 9.05 -22.20 2.11
C ASP A 10 7.85 -22.28 3.07
N GLU A 11 8.08 -22.06 4.37
CA GLU A 11 7.04 -21.99 5.40
C GLU A 11 6.07 -20.82 5.18
N LEU A 12 6.60 -19.62 4.91
CA LEU A 12 5.81 -18.42 4.64
C LEU A 12 4.96 -18.58 3.37
N MET A 13 5.53 -19.08 2.27
CA MET A 13 4.80 -19.31 1.03
C MET A 13 3.72 -20.37 1.20
N LYS A 14 4.01 -21.46 1.93
CA LYS A 14 3.02 -22.50 2.25
C LYS A 14 1.83 -21.93 3.04
N PHE A 15 2.08 -21.01 3.97
CA PHE A 15 1.03 -20.32 4.71
C PHE A 15 0.21 -19.36 3.83
N MET A 16 0.88 -18.54 3.02
CA MET A 16 0.23 -17.49 2.23
C MET A 16 -0.56 -18.04 1.03
N GLN A 17 -0.01 -19.02 0.31
CA GLN A 17 -0.55 -19.49 -0.96
C GLN A 17 -2.06 -19.82 -0.95
N PRO A 18 -2.62 -20.59 0.00
CA PRO A 18 -4.06 -20.87 0.03
C PRO A 18 -4.90 -19.61 0.25
N LYS A 19 -4.45 -18.69 1.11
CA LYS A 19 -5.14 -17.42 1.39
C LYS A 19 -5.14 -16.50 0.16
N LEU A 20 -4.00 -16.38 -0.51
CA LEU A 20 -3.88 -15.60 -1.75
C LEU A 20 -4.70 -16.20 -2.89
N ARG A 21 -4.78 -17.53 -2.98
CA ARG A 21 -5.63 -18.21 -3.98
C ARG A 21 -7.11 -17.91 -3.74
N SER A 22 -7.54 -17.92 -2.47
CA SER A 22 -8.91 -17.54 -2.10
C SER A 22 -9.22 -16.10 -2.54
N LEU A 23 -8.32 -15.16 -2.23
CA LEU A 23 -8.46 -13.76 -2.68
C LEU A 23 -8.53 -13.65 -4.20
N TRP A 24 -7.60 -14.27 -4.93
CA TRP A 24 -7.57 -14.20 -6.40
C TRP A 24 -8.86 -14.75 -7.04
N ASN A 25 -9.39 -15.86 -6.51
CA ASN A 25 -10.68 -16.41 -6.95
C ASN A 25 -11.83 -15.42 -6.69
N HIS A 26 -11.86 -14.82 -5.50
CA HIS A 26 -12.85 -13.82 -5.15
C HIS A 26 -12.78 -12.59 -6.07
N GLU A 27 -11.58 -12.01 -6.26
CA GLU A 27 -11.36 -10.89 -7.16
C GLU A 27 -11.81 -11.20 -8.59
N ASN A 28 -11.51 -12.39 -9.11
CA ASN A 28 -11.97 -12.83 -10.42
C ASN A 28 -13.49 -12.99 -10.52
N ASN A 29 -14.14 -13.44 -9.46
CA ASN A 29 -15.60 -13.50 -9.40
C ASN A 29 -16.22 -12.10 -9.41
N GLU A 30 -15.66 -11.15 -8.67
CA GLU A 30 -16.11 -9.76 -8.66
C GLU A 30 -15.88 -9.06 -10.02
N ARG A 31 -14.78 -9.36 -10.71
CA ARG A 31 -14.53 -8.87 -12.07
C ARG A 31 -15.57 -9.35 -13.06
N LYS A 32 -15.90 -10.65 -13.03
CA LYS A 32 -16.95 -11.24 -13.88
C LYS A 32 -18.30 -10.57 -13.66
N LYS A 33 -18.68 -10.31 -12.40
CA LYS A 33 -19.92 -9.57 -12.07
C LYS A 33 -19.94 -8.15 -12.64
N GLN A 34 -18.77 -7.52 -12.80
CA GLN A 34 -18.60 -6.19 -13.37
C GLN A 34 -18.43 -6.20 -14.90
N GLY A 35 -18.51 -7.36 -15.56
CA GLY A 35 -18.25 -7.49 -17.00
C GLY A 35 -16.80 -7.23 -17.39
N LYS A 36 -15.85 -7.40 -16.46
CA LYS A 36 -14.41 -7.25 -16.68
C LYS A 36 -13.76 -8.60 -16.93
N GLU A 37 -12.71 -8.58 -17.74
CA GLU A 37 -11.86 -9.75 -17.95
C GLU A 37 -11.22 -10.23 -16.63
N PRO A 38 -11.09 -11.55 -16.44
CA PRO A 38 -10.41 -12.10 -15.28
C PRO A 38 -8.91 -11.76 -15.32
N LEU A 39 -8.31 -11.70 -14.13
CA LEU A 39 -6.87 -11.76 -13.95
C LEU A 39 -6.38 -13.14 -14.40
N ASN A 40 -5.71 -13.18 -15.56
CA ASN A 40 -5.25 -14.43 -16.16
C ASN A 40 -3.96 -15.00 -15.53
N VAL A 41 -3.39 -14.28 -14.54
CA VAL A 41 -2.17 -14.70 -13.84
C VAL A 41 -2.43 -14.67 -12.34
N PHE A 42 -2.20 -15.81 -11.68
CA PHE A 42 -2.16 -15.91 -10.23
C PHE A 42 -0.71 -15.78 -9.76
N GLN A 43 -0.39 -14.72 -9.03
CA GLN A 43 0.92 -14.56 -8.41
C GLN A 43 0.94 -15.24 -7.04
N PHE A 44 1.77 -16.27 -6.91
CA PHE A 44 1.98 -16.98 -5.64
C PHE A 44 3.45 -17.18 -5.27
N GLY A 45 4.37 -16.80 -6.17
CA GLY A 45 5.80 -16.76 -5.90
C GLY A 45 6.27 -15.32 -5.75
N PHE A 46 7.07 -15.08 -4.72
CA PHE A 46 7.73 -13.80 -4.48
C PHE A 46 9.23 -14.04 -4.44
N SER A 47 10.02 -13.08 -4.92
CA SER A 47 11.47 -13.19 -4.80
C SER A 47 11.85 -13.19 -3.32
N ILE A 48 12.67 -14.16 -2.88
CA ILE A 48 13.19 -14.18 -1.50
C ILE A 48 13.97 -12.89 -1.16
N MET A 49 14.53 -12.23 -2.18
CA MET A 49 15.25 -10.96 -2.05
C MET A 49 14.31 -9.76 -1.85
N ASP A 50 13.02 -9.92 -2.16
CA ASP A 50 11.99 -8.90 -2.02
C ASP A 50 11.13 -9.18 -0.77
N ILE A 51 11.71 -9.85 0.23
CA ILE A 51 11.06 -10.14 1.51
C ILE A 51 11.93 -9.62 2.65
N ASP A 52 11.37 -8.69 3.41
CA ASP A 52 12.02 -8.17 4.61
C ASP A 52 11.42 -8.81 5.86
N HIS A 53 12.28 -9.29 6.76
CA HIS A 53 11.87 -9.80 8.06
C HIS A 53 12.23 -8.82 9.19
N TYR A 54 11.24 -8.47 10.01
CA TYR A 54 11.34 -7.54 11.11
C TYR A 54 10.93 -8.19 12.43
N TYR A 55 11.82 -8.09 13.42
CA TYR A 55 11.52 -8.44 14.80
C TYR A 55 10.91 -7.24 15.52
N ILE A 56 9.81 -7.47 16.21
CA ILE A 56 9.14 -6.47 17.06
C ILE A 56 9.59 -6.65 18.50
N ASP A 57 9.42 -7.86 19.02
CA ASP A 57 9.81 -8.31 20.35
C ASP A 57 10.19 -9.80 20.30
N ASP A 58 10.58 -10.38 21.44
CA ASP A 58 11.16 -11.73 21.51
C ASP A 58 10.29 -12.83 20.86
N ASN A 59 8.97 -12.63 20.81
CA ASN A 59 8.03 -13.63 20.31
C ASN A 59 7.14 -13.10 19.19
N TYR A 60 7.39 -11.88 18.70
CA TYR A 60 6.56 -11.26 17.70
C TYR A 60 7.39 -10.65 16.58
N ASP A 61 7.09 -11.07 15.35
CA ASP A 61 7.78 -10.64 14.16
C ASP A 61 6.82 -10.56 12.97
N PHE A 62 7.27 -9.92 11.89
CA PHE A 62 6.49 -9.84 10.66
C PHE A 62 7.37 -9.81 9.42
N TYR A 63 6.75 -10.21 8.32
CA TYR A 63 7.33 -10.21 6.98
C TYR A 63 6.66 -9.14 6.14
N LEU A 64 7.45 -8.33 5.44
CA LEU A 64 6.99 -7.52 4.31
C LEU A 64 7.33 -8.29 3.04
N VAL A 65 6.31 -8.76 2.32
CA VAL A 65 6.46 -9.59 1.11
C VAL A 65 6.06 -8.76 -0.09
N PHE A 66 7.05 -8.26 -0.83
CA PHE A 66 6.83 -7.33 -1.92
C PHE A 66 6.68 -8.03 -3.27
N ASN A 67 5.75 -7.55 -4.09
CA ASN A 67 5.88 -7.70 -5.54
C ASN A 67 7.04 -6.80 -6.01
N SER A 68 7.94 -7.31 -6.86
CA SER A 68 9.13 -6.57 -7.32
C SER A 68 8.78 -5.25 -8.01
N THR A 69 7.63 -5.16 -8.68
CA THR A 69 7.13 -3.90 -9.27
C THR A 69 6.75 -2.91 -8.19
N PHE A 70 6.06 -3.35 -7.14
CA PHE A 70 5.72 -2.49 -6.00
C PHE A 70 7.01 -1.95 -5.36
N LEU A 71 8.00 -2.83 -5.15
CA LEU A 71 9.29 -2.48 -4.60
C LEU A 71 10.01 -1.42 -5.44
N ASN A 72 10.08 -1.62 -6.76
CA ASN A 72 10.67 -0.65 -7.69
C ASN A 72 9.91 0.69 -7.72
N LEU A 73 8.58 0.66 -7.55
CA LEU A 73 7.78 1.88 -7.49
C LEU A 73 8.16 2.74 -6.28
N ILE A 74 8.23 2.12 -5.09
CA ILE A 74 8.48 2.84 -3.83
C ILE A 74 9.94 3.26 -3.63
N TYR A 75 10.91 2.48 -4.13
CA TYR A 75 12.33 2.81 -3.97
C TYR A 75 12.87 3.76 -5.04
N SER A 76 12.20 3.88 -6.19
CA SER A 76 12.82 4.52 -7.36
C SER A 76 11.83 5.33 -8.17
N LYS A 77 10.74 4.74 -8.65
CA LYS A 77 9.92 5.41 -9.67
C LYS A 77 9.17 6.63 -9.13
N ILE A 78 8.55 6.56 -7.95
CA ILE A 78 7.81 7.71 -7.41
C ILE A 78 8.74 8.91 -7.21
N GLN A 79 9.89 8.70 -6.58
CA GLN A 79 10.85 9.77 -6.33
C GLN A 79 11.43 10.34 -7.64
N LYS A 80 11.80 9.49 -8.61
CA LYS A 80 12.27 9.95 -9.94
C LYS A 80 11.20 10.74 -10.69
N ALA A 81 9.94 10.34 -10.60
CA ALA A 81 8.83 11.07 -11.20
C ALA A 81 8.66 12.45 -10.55
N MET A 82 8.74 12.51 -9.22
CA MET A 82 8.68 13.75 -8.44
C MET A 82 9.87 14.68 -8.73
N GLU A 83 11.07 14.15 -8.90
CA GLU A 83 12.26 14.93 -9.25
C GLU A 83 12.18 15.51 -10.67
N LYS A 84 11.65 14.73 -11.63
CA LYS A 84 11.56 15.13 -13.04
C LYS A 84 10.35 16.01 -13.35
N PHE A 85 9.23 15.80 -12.65
CA PHE A 85 7.96 16.49 -12.87
C PHE A 85 7.37 17.01 -11.53
N PRO A 86 8.09 17.85 -10.78
CA PRO A 86 7.65 18.32 -9.47
C PRO A 86 6.30 19.05 -9.51
N GLU A 87 5.98 19.73 -10.61
CA GLU A 87 4.72 20.44 -10.84
C GLU A 87 3.48 19.53 -10.92
N LYS A 88 3.70 18.21 -11.07
CA LYS A 88 2.64 17.19 -11.12
C LYS A 88 2.28 16.62 -9.75
N PHE A 89 3.01 16.99 -8.70
CA PHE A 89 2.79 16.56 -7.33
C PHE A 89 2.21 17.71 -6.49
N GLY A 90 1.35 17.39 -5.53
CA GLY A 90 0.66 18.38 -4.69
C GLY A 90 -0.46 19.18 -5.38
N THR A 91 -0.93 18.74 -6.56
CA THR A 91 -1.94 19.47 -7.35
C THR A 91 -3.40 19.22 -6.89
N GLY A 92 -3.59 18.25 -5.99
CA GLY A 92 -4.90 17.71 -5.65
C GLY A 92 -5.51 16.80 -6.72
N ASN A 93 -4.76 16.43 -7.76
CA ASN A 93 -5.28 15.63 -8.88
C ASN A 93 -4.42 14.37 -9.12
N ALA A 94 -5.01 13.20 -8.90
CA ALA A 94 -4.37 11.90 -9.07
C ALA A 94 -3.87 11.65 -10.50
N ASN A 95 -4.55 12.21 -11.51
CA ASN A 95 -4.16 12.03 -12.90
C ASN A 95 -2.81 12.66 -13.23
N ASP A 96 -2.46 13.78 -12.59
CA ASP A 96 -1.15 14.43 -12.77
C ASP A 96 -0.01 13.53 -12.27
N VAL A 97 -0.20 12.93 -11.09
CA VAL A 97 0.78 12.01 -10.50
C VAL A 97 0.94 10.76 -11.37
N ILE A 98 -0.18 10.21 -11.89
CA ILE A 98 -0.13 9.07 -12.82
C ILE A 98 0.61 9.45 -14.11
N ASP A 99 0.39 10.64 -14.66
CA ASP A 99 1.10 11.11 -15.86
C ASP A 99 2.61 11.14 -15.62
N ALA A 100 3.04 11.69 -14.49
CA ALA A 100 4.46 11.78 -14.14
C ALA A 100 5.11 10.39 -14.00
N ILE A 101 4.44 9.45 -13.32
CA ILE A 101 4.95 8.09 -13.12
C ILE A 101 4.93 7.31 -14.44
N TYR A 102 3.87 7.44 -15.26
CA TYR A 102 3.79 6.80 -16.57
C TYR A 102 4.92 7.28 -17.50
N ALA A 103 5.21 8.58 -17.53
CA ALA A 103 6.24 9.17 -18.38
C ALA A 103 7.67 8.67 -18.08
N ILE A 104 7.92 8.05 -16.91
CA ILE A 104 9.21 7.46 -16.55
C ILE A 104 9.19 5.92 -16.42
N SER A 105 8.03 5.30 -16.62
CA SER A 105 7.85 3.86 -16.41
C SER A 105 8.38 3.03 -17.58
N ALA A 106 8.47 3.62 -18.78
CA ALA A 106 8.67 2.95 -20.06
C ALA A 106 7.53 1.97 -20.45
N PHE A 107 6.36 2.14 -19.83
CA PHE A 107 5.16 1.33 -20.10
C PHE A 107 4.50 1.67 -21.44
N ASP A 108 4.83 2.82 -22.04
CA ASP A 108 4.42 3.22 -23.38
C ASP A 108 4.78 2.20 -24.48
N LYS A 109 5.74 1.31 -24.21
CA LYS A 109 6.10 0.18 -25.06
C LYS A 109 5.18 -1.04 -24.93
N LEU A 110 4.39 -1.10 -23.86
CA LEU A 110 3.51 -2.22 -23.52
C LEU A 110 2.04 -1.87 -23.67
N GLY A 111 1.68 -0.61 -23.46
CA GLY A 111 0.30 -0.17 -23.49
C GLY A 111 0.13 1.31 -23.22
N ASP A 112 -1.11 1.77 -23.28
CA ASP A 112 -1.47 3.16 -23.02
C ASP A 112 -1.58 3.49 -21.51
N LYS A 113 -1.97 4.73 -21.20
CA LYS A 113 -2.14 5.19 -19.82
C LYS A 113 -3.25 4.45 -19.09
N ASP A 114 -4.35 4.10 -19.76
CA ASP A 114 -5.48 3.41 -19.14
C ASP A 114 -5.08 1.97 -18.81
N GLU A 115 -4.32 1.33 -19.69
CA GLU A 115 -3.66 0.04 -19.43
C GLU A 115 -2.67 0.12 -18.27
N TYR A 116 -1.89 1.20 -18.19
CA TYR A 116 -0.98 1.41 -17.07
C TYR A 116 -1.72 1.57 -15.73
N VAL A 117 -2.82 2.34 -15.71
CA VAL A 117 -3.66 2.48 -14.51
C VAL A 117 -4.26 1.15 -14.10
N ARG A 118 -4.79 0.36 -15.04
CA ARG A 118 -5.27 -1.01 -14.76
C ARG A 118 -4.16 -1.87 -14.17
N PHE A 119 -2.97 -1.83 -14.77
CA PHE A 119 -1.80 -2.55 -14.27
C PHE A 119 -1.46 -2.16 -12.82
N LEU A 120 -1.41 -0.86 -12.50
CA LEU A 120 -1.13 -0.38 -11.16
C LEU A 120 -2.22 -0.78 -10.14
N ILE A 121 -3.48 -0.89 -10.57
CA ILE A 121 -4.57 -1.35 -9.68
C ILE A 121 -4.44 -2.85 -9.40
N ASP A 122 -4.05 -3.64 -10.40
CA ASP A 122 -4.18 -5.10 -10.35
C ASP A 122 -2.96 -5.83 -9.82
N HIS A 123 -1.74 -5.29 -9.96
CA HIS A 123 -0.52 -6.08 -9.75
C HIS A 123 0.40 -5.61 -8.61
N PRO A 124 0.84 -4.34 -8.53
CA PRO A 124 1.83 -3.93 -7.54
C PRO A 124 1.20 -3.89 -6.15
N CYS A 125 1.60 -4.84 -5.31
CA CYS A 125 1.21 -4.91 -3.92
C CYS A 125 2.35 -5.38 -3.00
N CYS A 126 2.16 -5.15 -1.70
CA CYS A 126 2.95 -5.72 -0.60
C CYS A 126 2.01 -6.47 0.33
N TYR A 127 2.41 -7.65 0.78
CA TYR A 127 1.72 -8.38 1.85
C TYR A 127 2.47 -8.23 3.17
N ILE A 128 1.74 -8.19 4.27
CA ILE A 128 2.27 -8.15 5.62
C ILE A 128 1.70 -9.34 6.36
N VAL A 129 2.60 -10.20 6.83
CA VAL A 129 2.27 -11.44 7.52
C VAL A 129 2.96 -11.43 8.89
N TYR A 130 2.19 -11.63 9.95
CA TYR A 130 2.70 -11.66 11.31
C TYR A 130 2.97 -13.08 11.76
N ARG A 131 3.92 -13.21 12.68
CA ARG A 131 4.20 -14.46 13.39
C ARG A 131 4.32 -14.18 14.87
N LYS A 132 3.59 -14.95 15.68
CA LYS A 132 3.61 -14.88 17.13
C LYS A 132 3.94 -16.25 17.71
N ASN A 133 4.91 -16.33 18.62
CA ASN A 133 5.37 -17.60 19.20
C ASN A 133 5.72 -18.65 18.14
N ASN A 134 6.38 -18.23 17.05
CA ASN A 134 6.71 -19.05 15.86
C ASN A 134 5.51 -19.56 15.04
N GLU A 135 4.29 -19.12 15.30
CA GLU A 135 3.10 -19.45 14.51
C GLU A 135 2.61 -18.25 13.70
N PHE A 136 2.28 -18.46 12.43
CA PHE A 136 1.73 -17.39 11.59
C PHE A 136 0.34 -16.99 12.08
N GLU A 137 0.12 -15.69 12.23
CA GLU A 137 -1.22 -15.16 12.50
C GLU A 137 -2.09 -15.23 11.25
N GLU A 138 -3.37 -15.52 11.43
CA GLU A 138 -4.33 -15.66 10.33
C GLU A 138 -4.54 -14.37 9.51
N ASP A 139 -4.41 -13.21 10.16
CA ASP A 139 -4.62 -11.91 9.54
C ASP A 139 -3.46 -11.53 8.59
N ILE A 140 -3.77 -11.31 7.31
CA ILE A 140 -2.84 -10.76 6.32
C ILE A 140 -3.31 -9.37 5.91
N LEU A 141 -2.38 -8.40 5.87
CA LEU A 141 -2.62 -7.08 5.28
C LEU A 141 -2.00 -7.01 3.88
N ARG A 142 -2.78 -6.59 2.90
CA ARG A 142 -2.35 -6.22 1.55
C ARG A 142 -2.31 -4.69 1.41
N ILE A 143 -1.20 -4.17 0.93
CA ILE A 143 -1.03 -2.77 0.56
C ILE A 143 -0.88 -2.72 -0.95
N ASP A 144 -1.92 -2.27 -1.64
CA ASP A 144 -1.85 -1.96 -3.06
C ASP A 144 -1.18 -0.60 -3.28
N ILE A 145 -0.54 -0.42 -4.44
CA ILE A 145 -0.03 0.91 -4.80
C ILE A 145 -1.20 1.91 -4.92
N LEU A 146 -2.29 1.53 -5.57
CA LEU A 146 -3.59 2.19 -5.52
C LEU A 146 -4.70 1.16 -5.76
N ARG A 147 -5.90 1.39 -5.20
CA ARG A 147 -7.04 0.49 -5.46
C ARG A 147 -7.99 1.01 -6.53
N LEU A 148 -8.18 2.33 -6.59
CA LEU A 148 -9.07 2.96 -7.54
C LEU A 148 -8.76 4.45 -7.70
N ILE A 149 -9.11 5.00 -8.86
CA ILE A 149 -9.16 6.43 -9.10
C ILE A 149 -10.62 6.80 -9.36
N LYS A 150 -11.12 7.82 -8.67
CA LYS A 150 -12.48 8.37 -8.88
C LYS A 150 -12.40 9.87 -9.08
N LYS A 151 -13.40 10.46 -9.73
CA LYS A 151 -13.54 11.92 -9.72
C LYS A 151 -13.64 12.42 -8.29
N ASN A 152 -12.97 13.54 -8.01
CA ASN A 152 -13.03 14.19 -6.72
C ASN A 152 -14.48 14.67 -6.47
N LYS A 153 -14.92 14.54 -5.22
CA LYS A 153 -16.32 14.84 -4.84
C LYS A 153 -16.64 16.33 -4.83
N GLU A 154 -15.64 17.15 -4.53
CA GLU A 154 -15.76 18.61 -4.38
C GLU A 154 -15.42 19.32 -5.71
N ASP A 155 -14.41 18.82 -6.43
CA ASP A 155 -14.00 19.33 -7.74
C ASP A 155 -14.02 18.20 -8.79
N PRO A 156 -15.11 18.03 -9.56
CA PRO A 156 -15.24 16.96 -10.56
C PRO A 156 -14.25 17.05 -11.73
N THR A 157 -13.48 18.14 -11.86
CA THR A 157 -12.41 18.26 -12.85
C THR A 157 -11.14 17.53 -12.44
N LYS A 158 -11.01 17.20 -11.15
CA LYS A 158 -9.89 16.47 -10.57
C LYS A 158 -10.26 15.02 -10.24
N SER A 159 -9.23 14.21 -10.03
CA SER A 159 -9.38 12.82 -9.60
C SER A 159 -8.69 12.57 -8.26
N ASP A 160 -9.25 11.67 -7.46
CA ASP A 160 -8.70 11.20 -6.19
C ASP A 160 -8.24 9.75 -6.30
N PHE A 161 -7.09 9.44 -5.71
CA PHE A 161 -6.74 8.07 -5.32
C PHE A 161 -7.67 7.63 -4.19
N ILE A 162 -8.21 6.41 -4.27
CA ILE A 162 -9.07 5.82 -3.25
C ILE A 162 -8.38 4.58 -2.69
N GLY A 163 -7.82 4.68 -1.48
CA GLY A 163 -7.13 3.57 -0.84
C GLY A 163 -5.76 3.22 -1.44
N GLY A 164 -5.02 2.38 -0.72
CA GLY A 164 -3.65 2.02 -1.09
C GLY A 164 -2.61 3.08 -0.70
N LEU A 165 -1.38 2.83 -1.13
CA LEU A 165 -0.22 3.63 -0.75
C LEU A 165 -0.28 5.03 -1.36
N MET A 166 -0.67 5.21 -2.63
CA MET A 166 -0.75 6.54 -3.25
C MET A 166 -1.75 7.48 -2.57
N HIS A 167 -2.84 6.94 -1.99
CA HIS A 167 -3.76 7.71 -1.17
C HIS A 167 -3.14 8.13 0.16
N THR A 168 -2.30 7.27 0.74
CA THR A 168 -1.54 7.54 1.96
C THR A 168 -0.46 8.61 1.72
N LEU A 169 0.28 8.51 0.62
CA LEU A 169 1.39 9.40 0.27
C LEU A 169 0.98 10.86 0.06
N LYS A 170 -0.30 11.17 -0.09
CA LYS A 170 -0.77 12.56 -0.14
C LYS A 170 -0.52 13.34 1.16
N HIS A 171 -0.22 12.62 2.25
CA HIS A 171 0.04 13.19 3.57
C HIS A 171 1.52 13.35 3.87
N PHE A 172 2.42 13.03 2.94
CA PHE A 172 3.85 12.94 3.19
C PHE A 172 4.67 13.61 2.08
N SER A 173 5.88 14.02 2.47
CA SER A 173 6.87 14.62 1.59
C SER A 173 8.25 13.97 1.80
N ILE A 174 9.16 14.16 0.85
CA ILE A 174 10.61 13.92 1.01
C ILE A 174 11.30 15.19 0.52
N ASP A 175 12.24 15.72 1.31
CA ASP A 175 12.93 16.98 1.01
C ASP A 175 11.97 18.13 0.64
N ASP A 176 10.89 18.27 1.41
CA ASP A 176 9.81 19.24 1.22
C ASP A 176 9.00 19.10 -0.08
N LYS A 177 9.21 18.02 -0.83
CA LYS A 177 8.46 17.71 -2.06
C LYS A 177 7.38 16.67 -1.77
N ASN A 178 6.14 17.01 -2.12
CA ASN A 178 4.98 16.14 -1.88
C ASN A 178 5.09 14.83 -2.68
N LEU A 179 4.75 13.71 -2.05
CA LEU A 179 4.87 12.37 -2.67
C LEU A 179 3.65 11.94 -3.49
N SER A 180 2.55 12.70 -3.44
CA SER A 180 1.31 12.41 -4.18
C SER A 180 0.50 13.71 -4.35
N THR A 181 -0.82 13.64 -4.23
CA THR A 181 -1.73 14.75 -4.58
C THR A 181 -1.85 15.84 -3.53
N GLY A 182 -1.50 15.58 -2.27
CA GLY A 182 -1.70 16.52 -1.17
C GLY A 182 -0.56 17.52 -1.03
N THR A 183 -0.82 18.57 -0.25
CA THR A 183 0.11 19.69 -0.03
C THR A 183 0.77 19.66 1.34
N TYR A 184 0.58 18.57 2.11
CA TYR A 184 1.11 18.43 3.45
C TYR A 184 2.61 18.17 3.40
N VAL A 185 3.39 19.09 3.99
CA VAL A 185 4.83 18.92 4.16
C VAL A 185 5.10 18.16 5.47
N HIS A 186 5.13 16.83 5.36
CA HIS A 186 5.49 15.92 6.44
C HIS A 186 6.62 15.03 5.95
N ASN A 187 7.86 15.50 6.13
CA ASN A 187 9.03 14.80 5.63
C ASN A 187 9.21 13.44 6.30
N VAL A 188 9.35 12.43 5.46
CA VAL A 188 9.78 11.09 5.85
C VAL A 188 11.17 10.82 5.26
N PHE A 189 11.84 9.79 5.78
CA PHE A 189 13.12 9.35 5.25
C PHE A 189 12.97 8.74 3.85
N ASP A 190 12.07 7.76 3.71
CA ASP A 190 11.71 7.15 2.43
C ASP A 190 10.29 6.55 2.48
N ILE A 191 9.80 6.06 1.33
CA ILE A 191 8.47 5.46 1.20
C ILE A 191 8.42 4.06 1.83
N HIS A 192 9.53 3.33 1.83
CA HIS A 192 9.60 1.99 2.41
C HIS A 192 9.37 2.02 3.93
N TYR A 193 9.91 3.03 4.60
CA TYR A 193 9.69 3.30 6.01
C TYR A 193 8.22 3.59 6.32
N ILE A 194 7.47 4.24 5.41
CA ILE A 194 6.01 4.39 5.55
C ILE A 194 5.33 3.01 5.54
N VAL A 195 5.73 2.09 4.65
CA VAL A 195 5.19 0.72 4.61
C VAL A 195 5.48 -0.02 5.92
N TYR A 196 6.70 0.10 6.44
CA TYR A 196 7.07 -0.41 7.77
C TYR A 196 6.17 0.17 8.88
N LEU A 197 5.94 1.49 8.90
CA LEU A 197 5.09 2.13 9.90
C LEU A 197 3.63 1.66 9.81
N ILE A 198 3.11 1.47 8.60
CA ILE A 198 1.77 0.91 8.36
C ILE A 198 1.67 -0.50 8.93
N ALA A 199 2.69 -1.36 8.74
CA ALA A 199 2.74 -2.67 9.36
C ALA A 199 2.67 -2.52 10.89
N MET A 200 3.57 -1.73 11.48
CA MET A 200 3.58 -1.49 12.93
C MET A 200 2.26 -0.91 13.48
N ALA A 201 1.46 -0.22 12.67
CA ALA A 201 0.13 0.23 13.03
C ALA A 201 -0.94 -0.88 12.89
N PHE A 202 -0.85 -1.73 11.87
CA PHE A 202 -1.83 -2.80 11.63
C PHE A 202 -1.95 -3.79 12.78
N ARG A 203 -0.86 -4.11 13.49
CA ARG A 203 -0.92 -4.94 14.71
C ARG A 203 -1.80 -4.34 15.82
N LEU A 204 -1.96 -3.01 15.84
CA LEU A 204 -2.75 -2.27 16.82
C LEU A 204 -4.21 -2.08 16.38
N LYS A 205 -4.61 -2.71 15.28
CA LYS A 205 -5.94 -2.52 14.70
C LYS A 205 -7.03 -3.00 15.66
N THR A 206 -8.06 -2.18 15.79
CA THR A 206 -9.33 -2.53 16.42
C THR A 206 -10.46 -2.14 15.49
N GLY A 207 -11.56 -2.88 15.54
CA GLY A 207 -12.68 -2.65 14.65
C GLY A 207 -13.65 -3.81 14.63
N GLU A 208 -14.75 -3.60 13.93
CA GLU A 208 -15.81 -4.57 13.75
C GLU A 208 -16.23 -4.62 12.27
N ARG A 209 -16.78 -5.77 11.86
CA ARG A 209 -17.21 -6.04 10.48
C ARG A 209 -16.04 -5.83 9.50
N CYS A 210 -16.18 -4.92 8.54
CA CYS A 210 -15.18 -4.68 7.51
C CYS A 210 -14.29 -3.45 7.76
N THR A 211 -14.47 -2.70 8.86
CA THR A 211 -13.74 -1.43 9.06
C THR A 211 -12.90 -1.48 10.33
N TYR A 212 -11.59 -1.32 10.15
CA TYR A 212 -10.61 -1.37 11.22
C TYR A 212 -9.79 -0.09 11.25
N LYS A 213 -9.39 0.34 12.44
CA LYS A 213 -8.53 1.51 12.64
C LYS A 213 -7.44 1.18 13.64
N ALA A 214 -6.32 1.87 13.53
CA ALA A 214 -5.28 1.83 14.53
C ALA A 214 -4.85 3.25 14.89
N ILE A 215 -4.53 3.44 16.17
CA ILE A 215 -3.84 4.63 16.66
C ILE A 215 -2.42 4.17 17.02
N GLN A 216 -1.42 4.77 16.39
CA GLN A 216 -0.02 4.48 16.65
C GLN A 216 0.63 5.74 17.22
N GLU A 217 1.16 5.61 18.44
CA GLU A 217 1.90 6.69 19.10
C GLU A 217 3.38 6.58 18.72
N LEU A 218 3.88 7.61 18.05
CA LEU A 218 5.30 7.82 17.77
C LEU A 218 5.82 8.92 18.71
N SER A 219 7.14 9.00 18.87
CA SER A 219 7.78 9.98 19.77
C SER A 219 7.40 11.44 19.46
N ASN A 220 7.08 11.75 18.21
CA ASN A 220 6.79 13.10 17.72
C ASN A 220 5.40 13.26 17.07
N ALA A 221 4.58 12.22 17.04
CA ALA A 221 3.30 12.23 16.33
C ALA A 221 2.35 11.13 16.79
N ILE A 222 1.05 11.39 16.70
CA ILE A 222 0.03 10.35 16.77
C ILE A 222 -0.42 10.07 15.34
N MET A 223 -0.32 8.82 14.91
CA MET A 223 -0.66 8.38 13.57
C MET A 223 -1.97 7.59 13.60
N LEU A 224 -2.80 7.79 12.58
CA LEU A 224 -4.05 7.07 12.37
C LEU A 224 -3.92 6.21 11.12
N ALA A 225 -4.17 4.92 11.29
CA ALA A 225 -4.30 3.98 10.19
C ALA A 225 -5.76 3.55 10.05
N SER A 226 -6.18 3.30 8.82
CA SER A 226 -7.49 2.74 8.52
C SER A 226 -7.35 1.59 7.53
N PHE A 227 -8.10 0.52 7.78
CA PHE A 227 -8.05 -0.71 7.02
C PHE A 227 -9.47 -1.20 6.71
N TYR A 228 -9.59 -1.90 5.61
CA TYR A 228 -10.79 -2.62 5.20
C TYR A 228 -10.51 -4.12 5.27
N LYS A 229 -11.43 -4.93 5.82
CA LYS A 229 -11.35 -6.39 5.74
C LYS A 229 -12.33 -6.90 4.70
N GLU A 230 -11.83 -7.62 3.70
CA GLU A 230 -12.66 -8.31 2.71
C GLU A 230 -13.20 -9.61 3.35
N GLU A 231 -14.52 -9.78 3.37
CA GLU A 231 -15.19 -10.81 4.18
C GLU A 231 -14.99 -12.23 3.62
N VAL A 232 -14.90 -12.38 2.30
CA VAL A 232 -14.82 -13.70 1.65
C VAL A 232 -13.43 -14.32 1.80
N SER A 233 -12.39 -13.53 1.57
CA SER A 233 -10.98 -13.94 1.64
C SER A 233 -10.38 -13.74 3.04
N GLY A 234 -10.97 -12.87 3.86
CA GLY A 234 -10.45 -12.48 5.16
C GLY A 234 -9.24 -11.54 5.12
N ILE A 235 -8.77 -11.15 3.92
CA ILE A 235 -7.59 -10.30 3.75
C ILE A 235 -7.94 -8.84 4.03
N TYR A 236 -7.03 -8.15 4.73
CA TYR A 236 -7.14 -6.74 5.02
C TYR A 236 -6.47 -5.91 3.94
N PHE A 237 -6.97 -4.71 3.72
CA PHE A 237 -6.47 -3.75 2.75
C PHE A 237 -6.24 -2.40 3.42
N LEU A 238 -5.15 -1.73 3.06
CA LEU A 238 -4.90 -0.36 3.49
C LEU A 238 -5.90 0.61 2.85
N ASN A 239 -6.62 1.36 3.70
CA ASN A 239 -7.39 2.52 3.25
C ASN A 239 -6.52 3.79 3.28
N SER A 240 -5.90 4.09 4.43
CA SER A 240 -5.04 5.27 4.58
C SER A 240 -4.21 5.20 5.85
N TYR A 241 -3.10 5.93 5.88
CA TYR A 241 -2.27 6.17 7.06
C TYR A 241 -1.83 7.65 7.08
N TYR A 242 -2.03 8.35 8.19
CA TYR A 242 -1.76 9.79 8.26
C TYR A 242 -1.57 10.30 9.69
N LYS A 243 -0.92 11.45 9.82
CA LYS A 243 -0.76 12.13 11.11
C LYS A 243 -2.10 12.70 11.58
N LYS A 244 -2.50 12.38 12.82
CA LYS A 244 -3.67 12.98 13.45
C LYS A 244 -3.40 14.47 13.64
N GLN A 245 -4.29 15.33 13.13
CA GLN A 245 -4.22 16.75 13.44
C GLN A 245 -4.44 16.94 14.95
N SER A 246 -3.49 17.60 15.61
CA SER A 246 -3.63 18.02 17.00
C SER A 246 -4.80 18.99 17.07
N ILE A 247 -5.84 18.66 17.83
CA ILE A 247 -6.87 19.66 18.19
C ILE A 247 -6.18 20.60 19.16
N VAL A 248 -5.61 21.70 18.66
CA VAL A 248 -5.33 22.85 19.50
C VAL A 248 -6.70 23.41 19.85
N LYS A 249 -7.25 23.00 20.99
CA LYS A 249 -8.31 23.79 21.62
C LYS A 249 -7.64 25.11 21.96
N GLU A 250 -7.94 26.16 21.19
CA GLU A 250 -7.73 27.52 21.67
C GLU A 250 -8.46 27.63 23.00
N ALA A 251 -7.70 27.65 24.09
CA ALA A 251 -8.20 28.11 25.37
C ALA A 251 -8.47 29.61 25.17
N LYS A 252 -9.76 29.95 25.03
CA LYS A 252 -10.24 31.32 25.24
C LYS A 252 -10.37 31.57 26.73
#